data_AF-A0A7Z6UY08-F1
#
_entry.id   AF-A0A7Z6UY08-F1
#
_cell.length_a   1.000
_cell.length_b   1.000
_cell.length_c   1.000
_cell.angle_alpha   90.00
_cell.angle_beta   90.00
_cell.angle_gamma   90.00
#
_symmetry.space_group_name_H-M   'P 1'
#
loop_
_entity.id
_entity.type
_entity.pdbx_description
1 polymer ?
#
loop_
_entity_poly.entity_id
_entity_poly.type
_entity_poly.pdbx_seq_one_letter_code
_entity_poly.pdbx_strand_id
1 'polypeptide(L)'
;KVKNTGALQNLADRYDNLNNLLNQYNYLNSLVNLASTPSAITSAIDNLSSSAINLTSATTTSPAYQAVALALNAAVGMWQVIAFGISCGPGPSLGPEHLENGGVRSFDNTPNYSYNTGSGTTTTTCNGASNVGPNGILSSSEYQVLNTAYQTIQTALNQNQGGGMPALNSSKNMVV
;
A
#
# COMPACT_ATOMS: atom_id res chain seq x y z
N LYS A 1 -57.88 -5.09 -25.43
CA LYS A 1 -57.24 -5.79 -24.28
C LYS A 1 -56.52 -7.01 -24.83
N VAL A 2 -55.19 -7.01 -24.90
CA VAL A 2 -54.41 -8.10 -25.51
C VAL A 2 -54.51 -9.32 -24.58
N LYS A 3 -55.23 -10.35 -24.99
CA LYS A 3 -55.57 -11.51 -24.13
C LYS A 3 -54.43 -12.55 -23.98
N ASN A 4 -53.26 -12.32 -24.57
CA ASN A 4 -52.22 -13.36 -24.73
C ASN A 4 -50.80 -12.97 -24.25
N THR A 5 -50.61 -11.78 -23.68
CA THR A 5 -49.26 -11.28 -23.33
C THR A 5 -48.60 -12.09 -22.20
N GLY A 6 -49.36 -12.57 -21.22
CA GLY A 6 -48.80 -13.38 -20.11
C GLY A 6 -48.31 -14.77 -20.53
N ALA A 7 -49.02 -15.43 -21.45
CA ALA A 7 -48.60 -16.74 -21.98
C ALA A 7 -47.38 -16.60 -22.91
N LEU A 8 -47.34 -15.56 -23.73
CA LEU A 8 -46.19 -15.23 -24.57
C LEU A 8 -44.96 -14.81 -23.75
N GLN A 9 -45.16 -14.03 -22.67
CA GLN A 9 -44.08 -13.69 -21.73
C GLN A 9 -43.54 -14.96 -21.03
N ASN A 10 -44.43 -15.84 -20.55
CA ASN A 10 -43.99 -17.09 -19.93
C ASN A 10 -43.21 -17.99 -20.90
N LEU A 11 -43.59 -18.00 -22.19
CA LEU A 11 -42.85 -18.71 -23.22
C LEU A 11 -41.47 -18.09 -23.47
N ALA A 12 -41.40 -16.75 -23.56
CA ALA A 12 -40.14 -16.02 -23.70
C ALA A 12 -39.20 -16.31 -22.51
N ASP A 13 -39.70 -16.22 -21.29
CA ASP A 13 -38.93 -16.50 -20.06
C ASP A 13 -38.39 -17.95 -20.05
N ARG A 14 -39.19 -18.91 -20.54
CA ARG A 14 -38.76 -20.33 -20.69
C ARG A 14 -37.68 -20.49 -21.75
N TYR A 15 -37.76 -19.78 -22.87
CA TYR A 15 -36.74 -19.80 -23.91
C TYR A 15 -35.42 -19.17 -23.42
N ASP A 16 -35.49 -18.05 -22.69
CA ASP A 16 -34.31 -17.43 -22.10
C ASP A 16 -33.63 -18.34 -21.07
N ASN A 17 -34.44 -19.01 -20.23
CA ASN A 17 -33.94 -19.99 -19.26
C ASN A 17 -33.27 -21.18 -19.97
N LEU A 18 -33.91 -21.73 -21.00
CA LEU A 18 -33.36 -22.81 -21.81
C LEU A 18 -32.05 -22.39 -22.49
N ASN A 19 -31.99 -21.19 -23.06
CA ASN A 19 -30.78 -20.66 -23.68
C ASN A 19 -29.65 -20.52 -22.66
N ASN A 20 -29.94 -20.03 -21.44
CA ASN A 20 -28.96 -19.96 -20.36
C ASN A 20 -28.45 -21.36 -19.97
N LEU A 21 -29.35 -22.33 -19.82
CA LEU A 21 -28.99 -23.72 -19.50
C LEU A 21 -28.12 -24.35 -20.58
N LEU A 22 -28.45 -24.14 -21.85
CA LEU A 22 -27.65 -24.64 -22.98
C LEU A 22 -26.25 -24.01 -23.01
N ASN A 23 -26.14 -22.71 -22.71
CA ASN A 23 -24.83 -22.04 -22.59
C ASN A 23 -24.00 -22.61 -21.43
N GLN A 24 -24.62 -22.86 -20.27
CA GLN A 24 -23.94 -23.50 -19.13
C GLN A 24 -23.50 -24.93 -19.46
N TYR A 25 -24.34 -25.71 -20.14
CA TYR A 25 -24.00 -27.07 -20.58
C TYR A 25 -22.81 -27.06 -21.54
N ASN A 26 -22.82 -26.18 -22.54
CA ASN A 26 -21.72 -26.05 -23.49
C ASN A 26 -20.40 -25.64 -22.81
N TYR A 27 -20.47 -24.71 -21.86
CA TYR A 27 -19.31 -24.32 -21.06
C TYR A 27 -18.78 -25.49 -20.22
N LEU A 28 -19.65 -26.21 -19.52
CA LEU A 28 -19.26 -27.37 -18.73
C LEU A 28 -18.66 -28.49 -19.59
N ASN A 29 -19.24 -28.77 -20.76
CA ASN A 29 -18.71 -29.75 -21.69
C ASN A 29 -17.30 -29.37 -22.18
N SER A 30 -17.05 -28.07 -22.42
CA SER A 30 -15.71 -27.56 -22.72
C SER A 30 -14.73 -27.79 -21.56
N LEU A 31 -15.15 -27.48 -20.33
CA LEU A 31 -14.32 -27.70 -19.14
C LEU A 31 -13.99 -29.18 -18.90
N VAL A 32 -14.95 -30.09 -19.12
CA VAL A 32 -14.72 -31.54 -19.02
C VAL A 32 -13.68 -31.99 -20.03
N ASN A 33 -13.77 -31.54 -21.29
CA ASN A 33 -12.80 -31.86 -22.32
C ASN A 33 -11.39 -31.33 -21.98
N LEU A 34 -11.29 -30.11 -21.44
CA LEU A 34 -10.01 -29.54 -20.98
C LEU A 34 -9.45 -30.35 -19.80
N ALA A 35 -10.30 -30.71 -18.82
CA ALA A 35 -9.91 -31.47 -17.63
C ALA A 35 -9.53 -32.92 -17.94
N SER A 36 -10.04 -33.51 -19.02
CA SER A 36 -9.65 -34.85 -19.48
C SER A 36 -8.44 -34.84 -20.44
N THR A 37 -7.90 -33.67 -20.79
CA THR A 37 -6.80 -33.52 -21.73
C THR A 37 -5.50 -33.17 -20.98
N PRO A 38 -4.54 -34.11 -20.82
CA PRO A 38 -3.34 -33.87 -20.01
C PRO A 38 -2.50 -32.66 -20.44
N SER A 39 -2.35 -32.41 -21.74
CA SER A 39 -1.60 -31.25 -22.23
C SER A 39 -2.26 -29.92 -21.85
N ALA A 40 -3.59 -29.85 -21.86
CA ALA A 40 -4.33 -28.66 -21.43
C ALA A 40 -4.15 -28.41 -19.93
N ILE A 41 -4.13 -29.46 -19.11
CA ILE A 41 -3.84 -29.37 -17.67
C ILE A 41 -2.42 -28.84 -17.45
N THR A 42 -1.42 -29.43 -18.11
CA THR A 42 -0.02 -28.99 -17.97
C THR A 42 0.16 -27.53 -18.38
N SER A 43 -0.40 -27.11 -19.53
CA SER A 43 -0.34 -25.71 -19.95
C SER A 43 -1.01 -24.75 -18.96
N ALA A 44 -2.12 -25.15 -18.34
CA ALA A 44 -2.77 -24.35 -17.29
C ALA A 44 -1.87 -24.22 -16.06
N ILE A 45 -1.21 -25.30 -15.63
CA ILE A 45 -0.25 -25.31 -14.51
C ILE A 45 0.96 -24.40 -14.83
N ASP A 46 1.52 -24.47 -16.03
CA ASP A 46 2.66 -23.65 -16.43
C ASP A 46 2.30 -22.16 -16.43
N ASN A 47 1.11 -21.81 -16.93
CA ASN A 47 0.61 -20.44 -16.91
C ASN A 47 0.41 -19.92 -15.47
N LEU A 48 -0.15 -20.75 -14.58
CA LEU A 48 -0.32 -20.43 -13.16
C LEU A 48 1.04 -20.24 -12.46
N SER A 49 1.99 -21.13 -12.71
CA SER A 49 3.35 -21.08 -12.16
C SER A 49 4.08 -19.82 -12.61
N SER A 50 4.06 -19.52 -13.91
CA SER A 50 4.64 -18.30 -14.49
C SER A 50 4.01 -17.03 -13.90
N SER A 51 2.68 -17.02 -13.74
CA SER A 51 1.97 -15.90 -13.12
C SER A 51 2.37 -15.70 -11.66
N ALA A 52 2.48 -16.77 -10.88
CA ALA A 52 2.91 -16.71 -9.48
C ALA A 52 4.36 -16.23 -9.34
N ILE A 53 5.26 -16.71 -10.20
CA ILE A 53 6.65 -16.26 -10.25
C ILE A 53 6.71 -14.76 -10.61
N ASN A 54 5.98 -14.32 -11.63
CA ASN A 54 5.95 -12.91 -12.02
C ASN A 54 5.41 -12.04 -10.87
N LEU A 55 4.33 -12.44 -10.21
CA LEU A 55 3.76 -11.69 -9.07
C LEU A 55 4.75 -11.53 -7.91
N THR A 56 5.59 -12.53 -7.65
CA THR A 56 6.42 -12.56 -6.44
C THR A 56 7.89 -12.20 -6.67
N SER A 57 8.42 -12.44 -7.88
CA SER A 57 9.85 -12.31 -8.20
C SER A 57 10.16 -11.08 -9.04
N ALA A 58 9.18 -10.57 -9.80
CA ALA A 58 9.38 -9.38 -10.62
C ALA A 58 9.07 -8.11 -9.82
N THR A 59 9.79 -7.03 -10.11
CA THR A 59 9.53 -5.71 -9.54
C THR A 59 8.76 -4.82 -10.52
N THR A 60 9.18 -4.78 -11.78
CA THR A 60 8.55 -3.92 -12.81
C THR A 60 7.22 -4.47 -13.34
N THR A 61 7.14 -5.77 -13.63
CA THR A 61 5.98 -6.42 -14.26
C THR A 61 5.01 -7.05 -13.26
N SER A 62 5.30 -6.99 -11.96
CA SER A 62 4.43 -7.49 -10.91
C SER A 62 3.44 -6.41 -10.45
N PRO A 63 2.13 -6.58 -10.68
CA PRO A 63 1.13 -5.68 -10.10
C PRO A 63 1.16 -5.66 -8.57
N ALA A 64 1.51 -6.79 -7.93
CA ALA A 64 1.59 -6.89 -6.47
C ALA A 64 2.75 -6.04 -5.90
N TYR A 65 3.93 -6.12 -6.52
CA TYR A 65 5.06 -5.27 -6.13
C TYR A 65 4.74 -3.79 -6.30
N GLN A 66 4.17 -3.42 -7.46
CA GLN A 66 3.82 -2.03 -7.76
C GLN A 66 2.78 -1.47 -6.78
N ALA A 67 1.80 -2.28 -6.35
CA ALA A 67 0.82 -1.88 -5.34
C ALA A 67 1.48 -1.59 -3.98
N VAL A 68 2.41 -2.43 -3.51
CA VAL A 68 3.14 -2.20 -2.26
C VAL A 68 4.02 -0.97 -2.36
N ALA A 69 4.77 -0.83 -3.45
CA ALA A 69 5.63 0.33 -3.68
C ALA A 69 4.81 1.63 -3.71
N LEU A 70 3.64 1.62 -4.35
CA LEU A 70 2.74 2.77 -4.40
C LEU A 70 2.22 3.14 -3.01
N ALA A 71 1.79 2.17 -2.20
CA ALA A 71 1.31 2.42 -0.85
C ALA A 71 2.40 3.04 0.05
N LEU A 72 3.64 2.53 -0.02
CA LEU A 72 4.77 3.07 0.71
C LEU A 72 5.14 4.49 0.24
N ASN A 73 5.18 4.74 -1.07
CA ASN A 73 5.42 6.08 -1.62
C ASN A 73 4.31 7.07 -1.22
N ALA A 74 3.05 6.64 -1.20
CA ALA A 74 1.94 7.47 -0.78
C ALA A 74 2.03 7.85 0.71
N ALA A 75 2.42 6.91 1.58
CA ALA A 75 2.62 7.18 3.00
C ALA A 75 3.78 8.17 3.24
N VAL A 76 4.91 7.95 2.56
CA VAL A 76 6.06 8.87 2.57
C VAL A 76 5.67 10.25 2.07
N GLY A 77 4.99 10.33 0.93
CA GLY A 77 4.54 11.59 0.33
C GLY A 77 3.55 12.33 1.22
N MET A 78 2.62 11.62 1.86
CA MET A 78 1.70 12.20 2.85
C MET A 78 2.47 12.83 4.00
N TRP A 79 3.43 12.12 4.60
CA TRP A 79 4.27 12.67 5.67
C TRP A 79 5.04 13.90 5.21
N GLN A 80 5.64 13.86 4.02
CA GLN A 80 6.36 15.01 3.46
C GLN A 80 5.48 16.26 3.31
N VAL A 81 4.20 16.08 2.99
CA VAL A 81 3.23 17.18 2.85
C VAL A 81 2.77 17.70 4.21
N ILE A 82 2.49 16.85 5.19
CA ILE A 82 1.85 17.29 6.44
C ILE A 82 2.84 17.63 7.56
N ALA A 83 4.06 17.07 7.53
CA ALA A 83 5.00 17.14 8.66
C ALA A 83 5.35 18.57 9.07
N PHE A 84 5.44 19.51 8.12
CA PHE A 84 5.76 20.91 8.44
C PHE A 84 4.66 21.59 9.27
N GLY A 85 3.41 21.16 9.13
CA GLY A 85 2.27 21.71 9.86
C GLY A 85 2.14 21.14 11.27
N ILE A 86 2.93 20.13 11.61
CA ILE A 86 2.88 19.43 12.89
C ILE A 86 4.03 19.96 13.76
N SER A 87 3.67 20.67 14.82
CA SER A 87 4.62 21.03 15.87
C SER A 87 4.88 19.85 16.81
N CYS A 88 6.08 19.79 17.39
CA CYS A 88 6.45 18.74 18.32
C CYS A 88 7.30 19.28 19.48
N GLY A 89 7.32 18.58 20.61
CA GLY A 89 8.11 18.96 21.76
C GLY A 89 7.72 18.23 23.04
N PRO A 90 8.39 18.54 24.15
CA PRO A 90 8.09 17.94 25.45
C PRO A 90 6.77 18.47 26.08
N GLY A 91 6.27 19.62 25.60
CA GLY A 91 5.12 20.30 26.17
C GLY A 91 5.49 21.27 27.30
N PRO A 92 4.49 21.81 28.04
CA PRO A 92 4.71 22.87 29.02
C PRO A 92 5.41 22.37 30.30
N SER A 93 5.26 21.08 30.61
CA SER A 93 5.95 20.42 31.71
C SER A 93 7.15 19.68 31.14
N LEU A 94 8.33 20.01 31.64
CA LEU A 94 9.56 19.27 31.34
C LEU A 94 9.81 18.16 32.37
N GLY A 95 9.04 18.11 33.45
CA GLY A 95 9.33 17.30 34.63
C GLY A 95 10.66 17.71 35.30
N PRO A 96 11.03 17.05 36.41
CA PRO A 96 12.28 17.33 37.14
C PRO A 96 13.54 16.96 36.36
N GLU A 97 13.45 16.03 35.40
CA GLU A 97 14.59 15.54 34.62
C GLU A 97 14.67 16.12 33.21
N HIS A 98 13.74 16.99 32.80
CA HIS A 98 13.65 17.54 31.45
C HIS A 98 13.47 16.50 30.32
N LEU A 99 12.93 15.32 30.65
CA LEU A 99 12.76 14.17 29.74
C LEU A 99 11.31 13.81 29.45
N GLU A 100 10.33 14.52 30.05
CA GLU A 100 8.92 14.27 29.79
C GLU A 100 8.63 14.36 28.28
N ASN A 101 7.82 13.42 27.75
CA ASN A 101 7.48 13.33 26.33
C ASN A 101 8.70 13.26 25.38
N GLY A 102 9.84 12.78 25.88
CA GLY A 102 11.09 12.62 25.12
C GLY A 102 12.03 13.82 25.18
N GLY A 103 11.67 14.90 25.91
CA GLY A 103 12.50 16.09 26.06
C GLY A 103 12.63 16.92 24.77
N VAL A 104 13.54 17.90 24.78
CA VAL A 104 13.88 18.67 23.57
C VAL A 104 14.85 17.87 22.71
N ARG A 105 14.50 17.62 21.44
CA ARG A 105 15.33 16.82 20.52
C ARG A 105 15.33 17.40 19.12
N SER A 106 16.43 17.20 18.39
CA SER A 106 16.53 17.48 16.97
C SER A 106 16.60 16.17 16.19
N PHE A 107 15.91 16.13 15.06
CA PHE A 107 15.83 15.00 14.16
C PHE A 107 16.32 15.42 12.78
N ASP A 108 17.37 14.77 12.29
CA ASP A 108 17.89 14.99 10.95
C ASP A 108 17.14 14.16 9.91
N ASN A 109 17.39 14.47 8.63
CA ASN A 109 16.77 13.86 7.46
C ASN A 109 15.24 13.87 7.50
N THR A 110 14.64 14.86 8.14
CA THR A 110 13.19 15.08 8.14
C THR A 110 12.73 15.69 6.83
N PRO A 111 11.42 15.67 6.51
CA PRO A 111 10.90 16.39 5.34
C PRO A 111 11.42 17.83 5.24
N ASN A 112 11.87 18.22 4.05
CA ASN A 112 12.46 19.53 3.81
C ASN A 112 11.40 20.64 3.89
N TYR A 113 11.64 21.64 4.73
CA TYR A 113 10.88 22.88 4.73
C TYR A 113 11.45 23.83 3.66
N SER A 114 10.98 23.71 2.42
CA SER A 114 11.33 24.65 1.35
C SER A 114 10.22 25.68 1.16
N TYR A 115 10.17 26.68 2.03
CA TYR A 115 9.46 27.93 1.73
C TYR A 115 10.47 29.05 1.53
N ASN A 116 10.97 29.22 0.30
CA ASN A 116 11.76 30.40 -0.12
C ASN A 116 13.00 30.76 0.72
N THR A 117 13.53 29.87 1.58
CA THR A 117 14.69 30.19 2.43
C THR A 117 16.03 29.74 1.85
N GLY A 118 16.04 28.90 0.80
CA GLY A 118 17.27 28.34 0.23
C GLY A 118 18.11 27.50 1.21
N SER A 119 17.63 27.32 2.45
CA SER A 119 18.27 26.54 3.50
C SER A 119 17.83 25.10 3.31
N GLY A 120 18.57 24.33 2.53
CA GLY A 120 18.35 22.89 2.32
C GLY A 120 18.56 22.04 3.58
N THR A 121 18.33 22.58 4.78
CA THR A 121 18.49 21.90 6.06
C THR A 121 17.25 21.06 6.36
N THR A 122 17.43 19.74 6.43
CA THR A 122 16.40 18.73 6.72
C THR A 122 16.39 18.33 8.20
N THR A 123 16.38 19.32 9.10
CA THR A 123 16.39 19.07 10.55
C THR A 123 15.16 19.68 11.19
N THR A 124 14.40 18.87 11.94
CA THR A 124 13.27 19.33 12.76
C THR A 124 13.66 19.28 14.23
N THR A 125 13.56 20.41 14.92
CA THR A 125 13.75 20.49 16.37
C THR A 125 12.41 20.49 17.08
N CYS A 126 12.17 19.47 17.89
CA CYS A 126 11.00 19.35 18.76
C CYS A 126 11.27 20.06 20.10
N ASN A 127 10.85 21.31 20.21
CA ASN A 127 11.00 22.16 21.40
C ASN A 127 9.69 22.87 21.80
N GLY A 128 8.55 22.48 21.23
CA GLY A 128 7.25 23.06 21.53
C GLY A 128 6.84 22.90 22.99
N ALA A 129 6.23 23.95 23.55
CA ALA A 129 5.77 24.02 24.93
C ALA A 129 4.23 23.96 25.08
N SER A 130 3.50 23.72 23.98
CA SER A 130 2.04 23.53 24.02
C SER A 130 1.68 22.15 24.56
N ASN A 131 0.42 21.95 24.99
CA ASN A 131 -0.03 20.65 25.49
C ASN A 131 0.20 19.54 24.46
N VAL A 132 0.74 18.42 24.90
CA VAL A 132 0.98 17.22 24.08
C VAL A 132 -0.32 16.43 23.96
N GLY A 133 -0.61 15.92 22.75
CA GLY A 133 -1.74 15.04 22.48
C GLY A 133 -2.76 15.59 21.47
N PRO A 134 -3.97 15.01 21.39
CA PRO A 134 -4.99 15.42 20.42
C PRO A 134 -5.32 16.92 20.52
N ASN A 135 -5.39 17.59 19.37
CA ASN A 135 -5.52 19.07 19.25
C ASN A 135 -4.35 19.88 19.84
N GLY A 136 -3.25 19.21 20.20
CA GLY A 136 -2.02 19.79 20.71
C GLY A 136 -0.83 19.50 19.80
N ILE A 137 0.36 19.47 20.38
CA ILE A 137 1.59 19.12 19.67
C ILE A 137 1.90 17.63 19.82
N LEU A 138 2.71 17.11 18.91
CA LEU A 138 3.24 15.76 19.01
C LEU A 138 4.32 15.69 20.10
N SER A 139 4.40 14.60 20.87
CA SER A 139 5.55 14.41 21.75
C SER A 139 6.83 14.21 20.93
N SER A 140 7.98 14.60 21.48
CA SER A 140 9.28 14.29 20.85
C SER A 140 9.50 12.78 20.71
N SER A 141 8.97 11.96 21.63
CA SER A 141 9.00 10.50 21.53
C SER A 141 8.20 9.95 20.36
N GLU A 142 6.99 10.45 20.11
CA GLU A 142 6.18 10.02 18.95
C GLU A 142 6.79 10.52 17.64
N TYR A 143 7.34 11.74 17.63
CA TYR A 143 8.05 12.25 16.46
C TYR A 143 9.24 11.35 16.10
N GLN A 144 9.99 10.86 17.10
CA GLN A 144 11.08 9.91 16.88
C GLN A 144 10.58 8.64 16.17
N VAL A 145 9.48 8.05 16.62
CA VAL A 145 8.90 6.85 16.00
C VAL A 145 8.52 7.11 14.54
N LEU A 146 7.85 8.24 14.27
CA LEU A 146 7.47 8.62 12.90
C LEU A 146 8.69 8.88 12.02
N ASN A 147 9.70 9.59 12.53
CA ASN A 147 10.90 9.89 11.77
C ASN A 147 11.72 8.63 11.47
N THR A 148 11.84 7.70 12.42
CA THR A 148 12.48 6.39 12.18
C THR A 148 11.74 5.62 11.09
N ALA A 149 10.41 5.52 11.17
CA ALA A 149 9.62 4.84 10.14
C ALA A 149 9.76 5.51 8.76
N TYR A 150 9.70 6.84 8.71
CA TYR A 150 9.90 7.62 7.49
C TYR A 150 11.27 7.34 6.87
N GLN A 151 12.35 7.38 7.66
CA GLN A 151 13.69 7.11 7.16
C GLN A 151 13.86 5.67 6.68
N THR A 152 13.35 4.68 7.42
CA THR A 152 13.41 3.27 6.99
C THR A 152 12.73 3.07 5.65
N ILE A 153 11.53 3.63 5.45
CA ILE A 153 10.79 3.50 4.19
C ILE A 153 11.51 4.27 3.07
N GLN A 154 12.00 5.48 3.34
CA GLN A 154 12.75 6.28 2.38
C GLN A 154 14.01 5.55 1.89
N THR A 155 14.80 4.98 2.81
CA THR A 155 15.95 4.17 2.45
C THR A 155 15.52 2.95 1.63
N ALA A 156 14.48 2.21 2.05
CA ALA A 156 13.99 1.05 1.33
C ALA A 156 13.51 1.35 -0.11
N LEU A 157 12.97 2.55 -0.37
CA LEU A 157 12.48 2.94 -1.69
C LEU A 157 13.56 3.56 -2.58
N ASN A 158 14.64 4.12 -2.02
CA ASN A 158 15.62 4.90 -2.76
C ASN A 158 16.73 4.06 -3.40
N GLN A 159 16.51 3.66 -4.67
CA GLN A 159 17.41 2.82 -5.47
C GLN A 159 18.87 3.33 -5.50
N ASN A 160 19.07 4.64 -5.38
CA ASN A 160 20.39 5.26 -5.43
C ASN A 160 21.16 5.18 -4.11
N GLN A 161 20.50 4.92 -2.98
CA GLN A 161 21.11 4.80 -1.66
C GLN A 161 21.34 3.34 -1.24
N GLY A 162 21.39 2.42 -2.20
CA GLY A 162 21.54 0.99 -1.95
C GLY A 162 20.26 0.31 -1.45
N GLY A 163 19.15 1.05 -1.37
CA GLY A 163 17.85 0.50 -1.04
C GLY A 163 16.97 0.39 -2.27
N GLY A 164 16.45 -0.79 -2.54
CA GLY A 164 15.37 -0.98 -3.49
C GLY A 164 14.51 -2.04 -2.89
N MET A 165 13.22 -1.75 -2.72
CA MET A 165 12.28 -2.74 -2.17
C MET A 165 12.52 -4.05 -2.93
N PRO A 166 12.89 -5.13 -2.25
CA PRO A 166 13.23 -6.35 -2.95
C PRO A 166 11.95 -6.95 -3.55
N ALA A 167 12.11 -7.89 -4.48
CA ALA A 167 10.99 -8.70 -4.93
C ALA A 167 10.26 -9.34 -3.72
N LEU A 168 8.95 -9.55 -3.84
CA LEU A 168 8.12 -10.00 -2.71
C LEU A 168 8.52 -11.39 -2.17
N ASN A 169 9.18 -12.23 -2.98
CA ASN A 169 9.74 -13.51 -2.52
C ASN A 169 11.09 -13.40 -1.78
N SER A 170 11.69 -12.22 -1.72
CA SER A 170 13.04 -11.99 -1.20
C SER A 170 13.01 -11.43 0.21
N SER A 171 12.65 -12.28 1.19
CA SER A 171 12.40 -11.87 2.59
C SER A 171 13.64 -11.73 3.48
N LYS A 172 14.87 -11.80 2.91
CA LYS A 172 16.13 -11.89 3.70
C LYS A 172 17.12 -10.74 3.48
N ASN A 173 16.81 -9.77 2.63
CA ASN A 173 17.68 -8.59 2.46
C ASN A 173 17.24 -7.51 3.45
N MET A 174 17.86 -7.50 4.63
CA MET A 174 17.66 -6.44 5.61
C MET A 174 18.24 -5.13 5.07
N VAL A 175 17.44 -4.06 5.15
CA VAL A 175 17.97 -2.69 5.14
C VAL A 175 18.66 -2.51 6.49
N VAL A 176 19.99 -2.57 6.51
CA VAL A 176 20.82 -2.29 7.70
C VAL A 176 21.17 -0.81 7.72
#